data_AF-A0A5P9F6H4-F1
#
_entry.id   AF-A0A5P9F6H4-F1
#
_cell.length_a   1.000
_cell.length_b   1.000
_cell.length_c   1.000
_cell.angle_alpha   90.00
_cell.angle_beta   90.00
_cell.angle_gamma   90.00
#
_symmetry.space_group_name_H-M   'P 1'
#
loop_
_entity.id
_entity.type
_entity.pdbx_description
1 polymer ?
#
loop_
_entity_poly.entity_id
_entity_poly.type
_entity_poly.pdbx_seq_one_letter_code
_entity_poly.pdbx_strand_id
1 'polypeptide(L)'
;MSVGFDGMGAAYFEGDRPVAEEVSLHIASGILQIGLDDGRILRWPVGDVRQLPDMAGRNGVILRLVGDPLARLYVTDTSLLPRLTNRLRRSPPNGRGRLAAWAVAAVAAVGLQIGVLIPLLADNMAAYIPPAGERALGEATFGHIREALNESGLNPVPLCEAPEGTAALDRLLGRLDPPAAEGQKVTVAVLDHEMVNAFALPGGFVVLFRGLIDAAEGPDQVAAVLAHEIGHVVSRDPTRHALRSAGSIGVLGLLFGDFAGGAAVLFLTERLISAQYAQEAEAGADRFAHDQLHRAGISPAALGDMFEGFRRRFGDHDGVTAHFLSHPRLAERIAAAREAVDAEADYRPSMSAADWTALRAICD
;
A
#
# COMPACT_ATOMS: atom_id res chain seq x y z
N MET A 1 -2.70 44.64 41.36
CA MET A 1 -1.89 45.78 41.85
C MET A 1 -1.22 46.44 40.65
N SER A 2 -1.48 47.72 40.44
CA SER A 2 -0.87 48.55 39.39
C SER A 2 0.46 49.08 39.93
N VAL A 3 1.53 48.96 39.15
CA VAL A 3 2.86 49.47 39.54
C VAL A 3 3.52 50.12 38.32
N GLY A 4 3.89 51.39 38.48
CA GLY A 4 4.71 52.11 37.53
C GLY A 4 6.20 51.87 37.80
N PHE A 5 6.98 51.95 36.74
CA PHE A 5 8.42 51.87 36.75
C PHE A 5 8.97 53.20 36.24
N ASP A 6 10.12 53.65 36.74
CA ASP A 6 10.78 54.80 36.17
C ASP A 6 11.26 54.41 34.77
N GLY A 7 10.62 54.95 33.73
CA GLY A 7 10.98 54.68 32.33
C GLY A 7 12.39 55.16 31.93
N MET A 8 13.19 55.68 32.87
CA MET A 8 14.54 56.17 32.61
C MET A 8 15.45 55.01 32.20
N GLY A 9 15.84 55.01 30.92
CA GLY A 9 16.68 53.98 30.31
C GLY A 9 15.93 52.82 29.66
N ALA A 10 14.60 52.92 29.51
CA ALA A 10 13.83 52.02 28.68
C ALA A 10 13.66 52.56 27.25
N ALA A 11 13.90 51.70 26.26
CA ALA A 11 13.78 52.05 24.84
C ALA A 11 13.01 50.97 24.08
N TYR A 12 12.00 51.39 23.31
CA TYR A 12 11.26 50.54 22.41
C TYR A 12 11.82 50.64 20.98
N PHE A 13 11.94 49.49 20.33
CA PHE A 13 12.29 49.37 18.93
C PHE A 13 11.16 48.62 18.22
N GLU A 14 10.56 49.25 17.23
CA GLU A 14 9.46 48.67 16.43
C GLU A 14 9.94 47.46 15.61
N GLY A 15 11.21 47.45 15.20
CA GLY A 15 11.83 46.36 14.44
C GLY A 15 11.87 46.59 12.92
N ASP A 16 11.05 47.52 12.41
CA ASP A 16 11.10 47.96 11.00
C ASP A 16 12.14 49.06 10.75
N ARG A 17 12.44 49.86 11.79
CA ARG A 17 13.42 50.95 11.75
C ARG A 17 14.37 50.86 12.95
N PRO A 18 15.67 51.18 12.79
CA PRO A 18 16.66 51.12 13.87
C PRO A 18 16.63 52.39 14.74
N VAL A 19 15.44 52.89 15.08
CA VAL A 19 15.25 54.08 15.91
C VAL A 19 14.71 53.64 17.26
N ALA A 20 15.39 54.06 18.33
CA ALA A 20 14.93 53.88 19.69
C ALA A 20 13.92 54.98 20.04
N GLU A 21 12.75 54.59 20.54
CA GLU A 21 11.78 55.50 21.15
C GLU A 21 11.85 55.33 22.67
N GLU A 22 12.00 56.43 23.41
CA GLU A 22 11.95 56.38 24.88
C GLU A 22 10.52 56.03 25.31
N VAL A 23 10.41 55.21 26.37
CA VAL A 23 9.10 54.69 26.77
C VAL A 23 8.89 54.70 28.27
N SER A 24 7.64 54.91 28.65
CA SER A 24 7.16 54.70 30.02
C SER A 24 6.62 53.28 30.18
N LEU A 25 6.96 52.62 31.30
CA LEU A 25 6.55 51.25 31.57
C LEU A 25 5.60 51.19 32.77
N HIS A 26 4.45 50.54 32.56
CA HIS A 26 3.45 50.35 33.60
C HIS A 26 2.86 48.94 33.54
N ILE A 27 2.82 48.22 34.66
CA ILE A 27 2.16 46.90 34.71
C ILE A 27 0.84 47.02 35.47
N ALA A 28 -0.26 46.72 34.78
CA ALA A 28 -1.60 46.66 35.35
C ALA A 28 -2.36 45.44 34.82
N SER A 29 -3.03 44.72 35.72
CA SER A 29 -3.91 43.58 35.38
C SER A 29 -3.26 42.52 34.46
N GLY A 30 -1.96 42.26 34.64
CA GLY A 30 -1.23 41.27 33.82
C GLY A 30 -0.81 41.78 32.43
N ILE A 31 -0.90 43.08 32.17
CA ILE A 31 -0.48 43.73 30.93
C ILE A 31 0.63 44.71 31.24
N LEU A 32 1.74 44.60 30.51
CA LEU A 32 2.79 45.61 30.40
C LEU A 32 2.34 46.66 29.39
N GLN A 33 2.02 47.84 29.88
CA GLN A 33 1.72 49.02 29.09
C GLN A 33 3.03 49.77 28.82
N ILE A 34 3.30 50.03 27.55
CA ILE A 34 4.47 50.75 27.06
C ILE A 34 3.93 52.04 26.44
N GLY A 35 4.08 53.16 27.13
CA GLY A 35 3.67 54.46 26.63
C GLY A 35 4.78 55.08 25.78
N LEU A 36 4.46 55.40 24.52
CA LEU A 36 5.33 56.07 23.55
C LEU A 36 5.16 57.59 23.65
N ASP A 37 6.15 58.34 23.17
CA ASP A 37 6.16 59.82 23.20
C ASP A 37 5.01 60.47 22.40
N ASP A 38 4.49 59.77 21.39
CA ASP A 38 3.35 60.21 20.58
C ASP A 38 1.98 59.99 21.25
N GLY A 39 1.97 59.51 22.50
CA GLY A 39 0.78 59.23 23.30
C GLY A 39 0.13 57.87 23.01
N ARG A 40 0.66 57.06 22.09
CA ARG A 40 0.21 55.68 21.90
C ARG A 40 0.67 54.82 23.08
N ILE A 41 -0.17 53.85 23.44
CA ILE A 41 0.12 52.87 24.50
C ILE A 41 0.08 51.47 23.89
N LEU A 42 1.25 50.85 23.76
CA LEU A 42 1.36 49.45 23.39
C LEU A 42 1.05 48.58 24.61
N ARG A 43 0.38 47.45 24.38
CA ARG A 43 -0.09 46.56 25.43
C ARG A 43 0.49 45.18 25.20
N TRP A 44 1.44 44.79 26.04
CA TRP A 44 2.10 43.49 26.00
C TRP A 44 1.56 42.62 27.14
N PRO A 45 0.84 41.51 26.87
CA PRO A 45 0.48 40.56 27.90
C PRO A 45 1.74 40.05 28.60
N VAL A 46 1.83 40.18 29.92
CA VAL A 46 3.01 39.78 30.69
C VAL A 46 3.34 38.29 30.49
N GLY A 47 2.32 37.47 30.25
CA GLY A 47 2.46 36.05 29.92
C GLY A 47 3.20 35.76 28.61
N ASP A 48 3.26 36.72 27.68
CA ASP A 48 3.84 36.61 26.34
C ASP A 48 5.16 37.36 26.19
N VAL A 49 5.62 38.03 27.25
CA VAL A 49 6.93 38.70 27.26
C VAL A 49 8.03 37.66 27.51
N ARG A 50 9.10 37.70 26.70
CA ARG A 50 10.27 36.83 26.79
C ARG A 50 11.55 37.66 26.82
N GLN A 51 12.50 37.22 27.63
CA GLN A 51 13.83 37.78 27.70
C GLN A 51 14.74 37.09 26.67
N LEU A 52 15.50 37.88 25.92
CA LEU A 52 16.54 37.36 25.04
C LEU A 52 17.83 37.09 25.83
N PRO A 53 18.51 35.94 25.59
CA PRO A 53 19.62 35.48 26.42
C PRO A 53 20.97 36.18 26.17
N ASP A 54 21.12 36.95 25.10
CA ASP A 54 22.40 37.53 24.68
C ASP A 54 22.35 39.05 24.57
N MET A 55 23.32 39.70 25.24
CA MET A 55 23.75 41.07 24.99
C MET A 55 25.25 41.13 25.23
N ALA A 56 26.02 41.34 24.16
CA ALA A 56 27.41 41.77 24.25
C ALA A 56 27.47 43.17 24.92
N GLY A 57 27.56 43.21 26.25
CA GLY A 57 28.15 44.32 27.01
C GLY A 57 27.29 45.56 27.31
N ARG A 58 25.97 45.47 27.49
CA ARG A 58 25.16 46.61 28.01
C ARG A 58 24.45 46.26 29.31
N ASN A 59 24.37 47.22 30.24
CA ASN A 59 23.79 47.09 31.59
C ASN A 59 22.25 46.94 31.61
N GLY A 60 21.66 46.20 30.68
CA GLY A 60 20.20 46.08 30.54
C GLY A 60 19.75 44.77 29.90
N VAL A 61 18.43 44.58 29.86
CA VAL A 61 17.77 43.37 29.37
C VAL A 61 16.91 43.70 28.15
N ILE A 62 16.94 42.83 27.13
CA ILE A 62 16.01 42.91 26.00
C ILE A 62 14.84 41.96 26.19
N LEU A 63 13.65 42.52 26.10
CA LEU A 63 12.37 41.84 26.11
C LEU A 63 11.78 41.83 24.70
N ARG A 64 11.09 40.74 24.36
CA ARG A 64 10.33 40.58 23.12
C ARG A 64 8.94 40.04 23.41
N LEU A 65 8.03 40.24 22.47
CA LEU A 65 6.69 39.65 22.50
C LEU A 65 6.65 38.35 21.68
N VAL A 66 5.95 37.31 22.15
CA VAL A 66 5.82 36.04 21.40
C VAL A 66 5.13 36.21 20.04
N GLY A 67 4.15 37.12 19.95
CA GLY A 67 3.37 37.38 18.73
C GLY A 67 4.02 38.36 17.74
N ASP A 68 5.06 39.08 18.18
CA ASP A 68 5.79 40.04 17.35
C ASP A 68 7.30 39.78 17.48
N PRO A 69 7.89 39.04 16.53
CA PRO A 69 9.28 38.63 16.62
C PRO A 69 10.26 39.77 16.30
N LEU A 70 9.79 40.95 15.85
CA LEU A 70 10.66 42.05 15.44
C LEU A 70 10.76 43.12 16.54
N ALA A 71 9.67 43.42 17.23
CA ALA A 71 9.67 44.40 18.29
C ALA A 71 10.61 44.03 19.45
N ARG A 72 11.37 45.02 19.96
CA ARG A 72 12.28 44.87 21.11
C ARG A 72 12.02 45.97 22.13
N LEU A 73 11.98 45.59 23.39
CA LEU A 73 11.95 46.51 24.51
C LEU A 73 13.24 46.33 25.30
N TYR A 74 14.12 47.31 25.24
CA TYR A 74 15.30 47.38 26.08
C TYR A 74 14.94 48.03 27.42
N VAL A 75 15.36 47.43 28.53
CA VAL A 75 15.07 47.92 29.88
C VAL A 75 16.34 47.84 30.73
N THR A 76 16.71 48.95 31.37
CA THR A 76 17.80 49.02 32.36
C THR A 76 17.32 48.70 33.78
N ASP A 77 16.10 49.08 34.13
CA ASP A 77 15.51 48.75 35.43
C ASP A 77 15.14 47.26 35.54
N THR A 78 15.84 46.57 36.44
CA THR A 78 15.63 45.14 36.69
C THR A 78 14.46 44.87 37.65
N SER A 79 13.89 45.90 38.30
CA SER A 79 12.78 45.76 39.25
C SER A 79 11.48 45.27 38.59
N LEU A 80 11.35 45.47 37.27
CA LEU A 80 10.27 44.95 36.42
C LEU A 80 10.34 43.42 36.24
N LEU A 81 11.55 42.84 36.19
CA LEU A 81 11.79 41.45 35.77
C LEU A 81 11.07 40.41 36.64
N PRO A 82 11.02 40.51 37.99
CA PRO A 82 10.29 39.56 38.82
C PRO A 82 8.79 39.46 38.49
N ARG A 83 8.20 40.51 37.91
CA ARG A 83 6.78 40.53 37.51
C ARG A 83 6.53 39.86 36.16
N LEU A 84 7.56 39.69 35.35
CA LEU A 84 7.51 38.98 34.07
C LEU A 84 7.68 37.48 34.30
N THR A 85 6.59 36.83 34.70
CA THR A 85 6.59 35.44 35.19
C THR A 85 7.06 34.40 34.15
N ASN A 86 6.86 34.67 32.86
CA ASN A 86 7.23 33.77 31.77
C ASN A 86 8.51 34.19 31.04
N ARG A 87 9.26 35.20 31.52
CA ARG A 87 10.36 35.81 30.75
C ARG A 87 11.43 34.81 30.29
N LEU A 88 11.73 33.79 31.09
CA LEU A 88 12.73 32.76 30.79
C LEU A 88 12.15 31.50 30.13
N ARG A 89 10.83 31.40 29.97
CA ARG A 89 10.20 30.21 29.35
C ARG A 89 10.40 30.23 27.83
N ARG A 90 10.54 29.06 27.20
CA ARG A 90 10.52 28.99 25.73
C ARG A 90 9.20 29.55 25.19
N SER A 91 9.25 30.23 24.05
CA SER A 91 8.02 30.66 23.35
C SER A 91 7.25 29.41 22.89
N PRO A 92 5.92 29.37 23.04
CA PRO A 92 5.14 28.29 22.48
C PRO A 92 5.34 28.29 20.94
N PRO A 93 5.52 27.11 20.33
CA PRO A 93 5.68 27.01 18.89
C PRO A 93 4.38 27.42 18.19
N ASN A 94 4.45 28.50 17.39
CA ASN A 94 3.34 28.97 16.59
C ASN A 94 3.07 28.02 15.41
N GLY A 95 1.80 27.83 15.05
CA GLY A 95 1.42 27.11 13.83
C GLY A 95 1.43 25.58 13.90
N ARG A 96 1.61 24.96 15.09
CA ARG A 96 1.54 23.49 15.25
C ARG A 96 0.26 22.86 14.69
N GLY A 97 -0.90 23.51 14.89
CA GLY A 97 -2.16 23.04 14.34
C GLY A 97 -2.21 23.07 12.81
N ARG A 98 -1.64 24.11 12.19
CA ARG A 98 -1.53 24.20 10.71
C ARG A 98 -0.56 23.17 10.17
N LEU A 99 0.59 22.98 10.82
CA LEU A 99 1.55 21.93 10.49
C LEU A 99 0.94 20.53 10.59
N ALA A 100 0.19 20.26 11.67
CA ALA A 100 -0.53 18.99 11.82
C ALA A 100 -1.60 18.80 10.74
N ALA A 101 -2.36 19.85 10.40
CA ALA A 101 -3.35 19.80 9.32
C ALA A 101 -2.70 19.51 7.96
N TRP A 102 -1.56 20.15 7.65
CA TRP A 102 -0.80 19.86 6.43
C TRP A 102 -0.24 18.44 6.41
N ALA A 103 0.25 17.93 7.55
CA ALA A 103 0.72 16.56 7.65
C ALA A 103 -0.41 15.54 7.40
N VAL A 104 -1.58 15.77 8.00
CA VAL A 104 -2.77 14.92 7.78
C VAL A 104 -3.24 14.98 6.33
N ALA A 105 -3.30 16.19 5.73
CA ALA A 105 -3.68 16.36 4.34
C ALA A 105 -2.72 15.66 3.38
N ALA A 106 -1.40 15.71 3.65
CA ALA A 106 -0.40 15.00 2.86
C ALA A 106 -0.61 13.48 2.93
N VAL A 107 -0.79 12.91 4.12
CA VAL A 107 -1.07 11.47 4.28
C VAL A 107 -2.35 11.07 3.55
N ALA A 108 -3.42 11.87 3.69
CA ALA A 108 -4.69 11.61 3.01
C ALA A 108 -4.55 11.67 1.47
N ALA A 109 -3.76 12.61 0.94
CA ALA A 109 -3.52 12.72 -0.49
C ALA A 109 -2.74 11.52 -1.05
N VAL A 110 -1.78 10.97 -0.30
CA VAL A 110 -1.06 9.74 -0.68
C VAL A 110 -1.98 8.54 -0.63
N GLY A 111 -2.79 8.41 0.43
CA GLY A 111 -3.80 7.37 0.54
C GLY A 111 -4.81 7.40 -0.62
N LEU A 112 -5.26 8.59 -1.02
CA LEU A 112 -6.15 8.77 -2.18
C LEU A 112 -5.47 8.35 -3.50
N GLN A 113 -4.20 8.70 -3.68
CA GLN A 113 -3.46 8.33 -4.89
C GLN A 113 -3.32 6.81 -5.01
N ILE A 114 -2.89 6.14 -3.94
CA ILE A 114 -2.63 4.68 -3.95
C ILE A 114 -3.94 3.89 -3.92
N GLY A 115 -4.94 4.32 -3.14
CA GLY A 115 -6.18 3.58 -2.97
C GLY A 115 -7.25 3.84 -4.03
N VAL A 116 -7.17 4.95 -4.77
CA VAL A 116 -8.22 5.33 -5.73
C VAL A 116 -7.62 5.67 -7.09
N LEU A 117 -6.70 6.62 -7.17
CA LEU A 117 -6.22 7.12 -8.47
C LEU A 117 -5.42 6.06 -9.24
N ILE A 118 -4.49 5.38 -8.58
CA ILE A 118 -3.64 4.36 -9.19
C ILE A 118 -4.46 3.16 -9.67
N PRO A 119 -5.37 2.56 -8.86
CA PRO A 119 -6.25 1.50 -9.34
C PRO A 119 -7.11 1.92 -10.54
N LEU A 120 -7.76 3.09 -10.47
CA LEU A 120 -8.56 3.61 -11.58
C LEU A 120 -7.70 3.77 -12.85
N LEU A 121 -6.49 4.29 -12.72
CA LEU A 121 -5.60 4.47 -13.86
C LEU A 121 -5.11 3.13 -14.40
N ALA A 122 -4.69 2.21 -13.54
CA ALA A 122 -4.23 0.88 -13.93
C ALA A 122 -5.33 0.09 -14.64
N ASP A 123 -6.57 0.17 -14.16
CA ASP A 123 -7.70 -0.53 -14.75
C ASP A 123 -8.05 -0.03 -16.15
N ASN A 124 -7.90 1.27 -16.40
CA ASN A 124 -8.07 1.86 -17.72
C ASN A 124 -6.86 1.61 -18.61
N MET A 125 -5.63 1.71 -18.07
CA MET A 125 -4.39 1.53 -18.82
C MET A 125 -4.20 0.09 -19.30
N ALA A 126 -4.62 -0.91 -18.52
CA ALA A 126 -4.56 -2.31 -18.92
C ALA A 126 -5.20 -2.52 -20.30
N ALA A 127 -6.37 -1.93 -20.54
CA ALA A 127 -7.08 -2.02 -21.83
C ALA A 127 -6.32 -1.40 -23.02
N TYR A 128 -5.34 -0.53 -22.78
CA TYR A 128 -4.52 0.09 -23.83
C TYR A 128 -3.18 -0.62 -24.05
N ILE A 129 -2.78 -1.55 -23.19
CA ILE A 129 -1.54 -2.32 -23.39
C ILE A 129 -1.75 -3.28 -24.55
N PRO A 130 -0.97 -3.18 -25.65
CA PRO A 130 -1.08 -4.09 -26.77
C PRO A 130 -0.77 -5.53 -26.34
N PRO A 131 -1.45 -6.53 -26.91
CA PRO A 131 -1.23 -7.94 -26.59
C PRO A 131 0.24 -8.39 -26.57
N ALA A 132 1.03 -7.95 -27.56
CA ALA A 132 2.45 -8.29 -27.64
C ALA A 132 3.27 -7.72 -26.48
N GLY A 133 2.94 -6.50 -26.01
CA GLY A 133 3.63 -5.88 -24.87
C GLY A 133 3.28 -6.57 -23.55
N GLU A 134 2.03 -6.99 -23.39
CA GLU A 134 1.58 -7.77 -22.25
C GLU A 134 2.25 -9.15 -22.20
N ARG A 135 2.43 -9.80 -23.35
CA ARG A 135 3.16 -11.06 -23.45
C ARG A 135 4.63 -10.93 -23.09
N ALA A 136 5.31 -9.89 -23.56
CA ALA A 136 6.69 -9.62 -23.19
C ALA A 136 6.84 -9.38 -21.67
N LEU A 137 5.88 -8.69 -21.05
CA LEU A 137 5.83 -8.52 -19.60
C LEU A 137 5.66 -9.86 -18.88
N GLY A 138 4.78 -10.73 -19.39
CA GLY A 138 4.58 -12.10 -18.89
C GLY A 138 5.86 -12.94 -18.93
N GLU A 139 6.53 -12.98 -20.07
CA GLU A 139 7.79 -13.73 -20.27
C GLU A 139 8.90 -13.25 -19.32
N ALA A 140 9.05 -11.92 -19.16
CA ALA A 140 10.01 -11.34 -18.23
C ALA A 140 9.68 -11.70 -16.77
N THR A 141 8.39 -11.61 -16.39
CA THR A 141 7.93 -11.94 -15.03
C THR A 141 8.13 -13.43 -14.74
N PHE A 142 7.85 -14.29 -15.71
CA PHE A 142 8.06 -15.73 -15.60
C PHE A 142 9.54 -16.09 -15.36
N GLY A 143 10.45 -15.46 -16.11
CA GLY A 143 11.90 -15.62 -15.90
C GLY A 143 12.32 -15.24 -14.47
N HIS A 144 11.89 -14.08 -13.99
CA HIS A 144 12.22 -13.61 -12.64
C HIS A 144 11.67 -14.54 -11.54
N ILE A 145 10.47 -15.08 -11.70
CA ILE A 145 9.90 -16.02 -10.72
C ILE A 145 10.74 -17.30 -10.64
N ARG A 146 11.14 -17.84 -11.80
CA ARG A 146 11.98 -19.04 -11.85
C ARG A 146 13.34 -18.82 -11.20
N GLU A 147 13.92 -17.63 -11.34
CA GLU A 147 15.17 -17.27 -10.68
C GLU A 147 14.98 -17.09 -9.16
N ALA A 148 13.94 -16.38 -8.75
CA ALA A 148 13.67 -16.04 -7.35
C ALA A 148 13.29 -17.25 -6.49
N LEU A 149 12.61 -18.24 -7.06
CA LEU A 149 12.16 -19.44 -6.35
C LEU A 149 13.21 -20.56 -6.29
N ASN A 150 14.38 -20.40 -6.92
CA ASN A 150 15.42 -21.41 -6.79
C ASN A 150 16.15 -21.28 -5.44
N GLU A 151 16.04 -22.32 -4.62
CA GLU A 151 16.75 -22.42 -3.35
C GLU A 151 18.28 -22.44 -3.49
N SER A 152 18.80 -22.92 -4.63
CA SER A 152 20.25 -23.02 -4.87
C SER A 152 20.88 -21.71 -5.38
N GLY A 153 20.08 -20.75 -5.85
CA GLY A 153 20.54 -19.47 -6.43
C GLY A 153 21.40 -19.56 -7.70
N LEU A 154 21.62 -20.76 -8.24
CA LEU A 154 22.57 -21.01 -9.35
C LEU A 154 21.91 -21.17 -10.72
N ASN A 155 20.66 -21.62 -10.77
CA ASN A 155 19.88 -21.87 -11.99
C ASN A 155 18.41 -21.48 -11.81
N PRO A 156 17.62 -21.18 -12.86
CA PRO A 156 16.17 -21.04 -12.71
C PRO A 156 15.52 -22.39 -12.38
N VAL A 157 14.38 -22.38 -11.67
CA VAL A 157 13.52 -23.56 -11.45
C VAL A 157 13.24 -24.25 -12.80
N PRO A 158 13.42 -25.58 -12.94
CA PRO A 158 13.21 -26.27 -14.20
C PRO A 158 11.73 -26.34 -14.59
N LEU A 159 11.49 -26.50 -15.89
CA LEU A 159 10.17 -26.80 -16.43
C LEU A 159 9.98 -28.32 -16.47
N CYS A 160 8.77 -28.76 -16.15
CA CYS A 160 8.36 -30.14 -16.34
C CYS A 160 7.81 -30.30 -17.76
N GLU A 161 8.50 -31.08 -18.58
CA GLU A 161 8.25 -31.18 -20.03
C GLU A 161 8.13 -32.64 -20.50
N ALA A 162 7.82 -33.59 -19.60
CA ALA A 162 7.63 -34.98 -20.02
C ALA A 162 6.51 -35.06 -21.09
N PRO A 163 6.75 -35.70 -22.26
CA PRO A 163 5.86 -35.60 -23.42
C PRO A 163 4.42 -36.04 -23.14
N GLU A 164 4.24 -37.15 -22.43
CA GLU A 164 2.92 -37.70 -22.12
C GLU A 164 2.14 -36.80 -21.15
N GLY A 165 2.83 -36.24 -20.14
CA GLY A 165 2.25 -35.31 -19.18
C GLY A 165 1.86 -33.98 -19.82
N THR A 166 2.73 -33.46 -20.69
CA THR A 166 2.46 -32.25 -21.49
C THR A 166 1.26 -32.47 -22.41
N ALA A 167 1.20 -33.61 -23.10
CA ALA A 167 0.07 -33.94 -23.96
C ALA A 167 -1.25 -34.11 -23.19
N ALA A 168 -1.20 -34.64 -21.95
CA ALA A 168 -2.36 -34.72 -21.06
C ALA A 168 -2.84 -33.32 -20.65
N LEU A 169 -1.92 -32.42 -20.30
CA LEU A 169 -2.22 -31.03 -19.98
C LEU A 169 -2.81 -30.27 -21.18
N ASP A 170 -2.27 -30.48 -22.38
CA ASP A 170 -2.77 -29.89 -23.63
C ASP A 170 -4.20 -30.38 -23.95
N ARG A 171 -4.49 -31.67 -23.74
CA ARG A 171 -5.85 -32.22 -23.89
C ARG A 171 -6.81 -31.59 -22.88
N LEU A 172 -6.39 -31.42 -21.63
CA LEU A 172 -7.19 -30.75 -20.62
C LEU A 172 -7.46 -29.29 -21.02
N LEU A 173 -6.43 -28.54 -21.43
CA LEU A 173 -6.57 -27.16 -21.89
C LEU A 173 -7.52 -27.06 -23.09
N GLY A 174 -7.39 -27.98 -24.06
CA GLY A 174 -8.28 -28.06 -25.21
C GLY A 174 -9.73 -28.41 -24.84
N ARG A 175 -9.94 -29.21 -23.80
CA ARG A 175 -11.29 -29.50 -23.27
C ARG A 175 -11.89 -28.31 -22.52
N LEU A 176 -11.08 -27.57 -21.78
CA LEU A 176 -11.51 -26.33 -21.13
C LEU A 176 -11.85 -25.25 -22.16
N ASP A 177 -11.25 -25.29 -23.36
CA ASP A 177 -11.49 -24.38 -24.49
C ASP A 177 -11.55 -22.90 -24.04
N PRO A 178 -10.47 -22.38 -23.43
CA PRO A 178 -10.48 -21.02 -22.91
C PRO A 178 -10.62 -20.01 -24.06
N PRO A 179 -11.42 -18.94 -23.86
CA PRO A 179 -11.51 -17.88 -24.86
C PRO A 179 -10.15 -17.24 -25.07
N ALA A 180 -9.86 -16.82 -26.30
CA ALA A 180 -8.65 -16.05 -26.58
C ALA A 180 -8.73 -14.70 -25.84
N ALA A 181 -7.82 -14.46 -24.89
CA ALA A 181 -7.72 -13.19 -24.18
C ALA A 181 -7.14 -12.13 -25.12
N GLU A 182 -8.00 -11.30 -25.72
CA GLU A 182 -7.62 -10.26 -26.69
C GLU A 182 -6.74 -10.77 -27.84
N GLY A 183 -7.04 -11.98 -28.34
CA GLY A 183 -6.30 -12.62 -29.43
C GLY A 183 -5.03 -13.37 -29.00
N GLN A 184 -4.73 -13.44 -27.71
CA GLN A 184 -3.64 -14.26 -27.16
C GLN A 184 -4.17 -15.62 -26.69
N LYS A 185 -3.42 -16.66 -27.03
CA LYS A 185 -3.69 -18.01 -26.54
C LYS A 185 -3.16 -18.18 -25.13
N VAL A 186 -3.96 -18.84 -24.28
CA VAL A 186 -3.48 -19.29 -22.98
C VAL A 186 -2.33 -20.29 -23.19
N THR A 187 -1.23 -20.07 -22.48
CA THR A 187 -0.07 -20.96 -22.43
C THR A 187 0.06 -21.48 -21.00
N VAL A 188 0.14 -22.79 -20.81
CA VAL A 188 0.32 -23.38 -19.48
C VAL A 188 1.72 -23.95 -19.35
N ALA A 189 2.41 -23.63 -18.27
CA ALA A 189 3.71 -24.18 -17.92
C ALA A 189 3.66 -24.85 -16.55
N VAL A 190 4.45 -25.90 -16.36
CA VAL A 190 4.58 -26.57 -15.05
C VAL A 190 6.00 -26.39 -14.53
N LEU A 191 6.14 -25.82 -13.33
CA LEU A 191 7.42 -25.67 -12.65
C LEU A 191 7.69 -26.86 -11.73
N ASP A 192 8.91 -27.38 -11.81
CA ASP A 192 9.41 -28.44 -10.92
C ASP A 192 9.74 -27.86 -9.55
N HIS A 193 8.70 -27.62 -8.75
CA HIS A 193 8.83 -27.07 -7.42
C HIS A 193 7.71 -27.61 -6.52
N GLU A 194 8.07 -27.97 -5.28
CA GLU A 194 7.17 -28.57 -4.28
C GLU A 194 6.10 -27.62 -3.72
N MET A 195 6.11 -26.35 -4.12
CA MET A 195 5.12 -25.38 -3.65
C MET A 195 3.76 -25.81 -4.17
N VAL A 196 2.78 -25.89 -3.27
CA VAL A 196 1.39 -26.11 -3.66
C VAL A 196 0.86 -24.77 -4.14
N ASN A 197 1.01 -24.48 -5.44
CA ASN A 197 0.64 -23.19 -6.02
C ASN A 197 0.26 -23.24 -7.51
N ALA A 198 -0.46 -22.22 -7.97
CA ALA A 198 -0.64 -21.83 -9.36
C ALA A 198 -0.71 -20.30 -9.46
N PHE A 199 -0.39 -19.71 -10.60
CA PHE A 199 -0.66 -18.30 -10.84
C PHE A 199 -0.84 -17.97 -12.32
N ALA A 200 -1.66 -16.96 -12.60
CA ALA A 200 -1.73 -16.27 -13.88
C ALA A 200 -0.69 -15.16 -13.99
N LEU A 201 -0.07 -15.00 -15.16
CA LEU A 201 0.81 -13.88 -15.50
C LEU A 201 0.25 -13.08 -16.68
N PRO A 202 0.71 -11.83 -16.88
CA PRO A 202 0.36 -11.03 -18.04
C PRO A 202 0.58 -11.78 -19.36
N GLY A 203 -0.29 -11.59 -20.35
CA GLY A 203 -0.06 -12.06 -21.71
C GLY A 203 -0.36 -13.55 -21.94
N GLY A 204 -1.25 -14.09 -21.13
CA GLY A 204 -1.83 -15.42 -21.36
C GLY A 204 -1.13 -16.58 -20.68
N PHE A 205 -0.18 -16.34 -19.78
CA PHE A 205 0.52 -17.46 -19.13
C PHE A 205 -0.21 -17.89 -17.87
N VAL A 206 -0.36 -19.19 -17.71
CA VAL A 206 -0.73 -19.84 -16.45
C VAL A 206 0.44 -20.74 -16.05
N VAL A 207 0.82 -20.68 -14.78
CA VAL A 207 1.90 -21.49 -14.24
C VAL A 207 1.34 -22.37 -13.14
N LEU A 208 1.53 -23.67 -13.28
CA LEU A 208 1.24 -24.66 -12.25
C LEU A 208 2.55 -25.11 -11.62
N PHE A 209 2.49 -25.52 -10.36
CA PHE A 209 3.62 -26.12 -9.67
C PHE A 209 3.42 -27.62 -9.54
N ARG A 210 4.50 -28.41 -9.60
CA ARG A 210 4.45 -29.85 -9.32
C ARG A 210 3.74 -30.13 -7.99
N GLY A 211 4.06 -29.36 -6.94
CA GLY A 211 3.45 -29.52 -5.62
C GLY A 211 1.91 -29.37 -5.62
N LEU A 212 1.34 -28.58 -6.52
CA LEU A 212 -0.12 -28.48 -6.70
C LEU A 212 -0.70 -29.77 -7.27
N ILE A 213 -0.06 -30.30 -8.32
CA ILE A 213 -0.49 -31.54 -9.00
C ILE A 213 -0.39 -32.71 -8.01
N ASP A 214 0.67 -32.77 -7.21
CA ASP A 214 0.89 -33.79 -6.18
C ASP A 214 -0.13 -33.70 -5.04
N ALA A 215 -0.56 -32.48 -4.69
CA ALA A 215 -1.53 -32.24 -3.62
C ALA A 215 -2.98 -32.53 -4.03
N ALA A 216 -3.29 -32.54 -5.34
CA ALA A 216 -4.62 -32.80 -5.84
C ALA A 216 -5.02 -34.27 -5.64
N GLU A 217 -6.19 -34.50 -5.06
CA GLU A 217 -6.76 -35.84 -4.84
C GLU A 217 -7.25 -36.47 -6.16
N GLY A 218 -7.46 -35.65 -7.19
CA GLY A 218 -7.85 -36.11 -8.53
C GLY A 218 -7.69 -35.04 -9.62
N PRO A 219 -7.83 -35.45 -10.89
CA PRO A 219 -7.57 -34.57 -12.03
C PRO A 219 -8.56 -33.40 -12.16
N ASP A 220 -9.76 -33.53 -11.59
CA ASP A 220 -10.79 -32.49 -11.63
C ASP A 220 -10.39 -31.27 -10.79
N GLN A 221 -9.65 -31.48 -9.70
CA GLN A 221 -9.14 -30.39 -8.86
C GLN A 221 -8.08 -29.57 -9.59
N VAL A 222 -7.17 -30.23 -10.34
CA VAL A 222 -6.19 -29.54 -11.20
C VAL A 222 -6.90 -28.78 -12.32
N ALA A 223 -7.90 -29.40 -12.95
CA ALA A 223 -8.73 -28.74 -13.96
C ALA A 223 -9.45 -27.51 -13.43
N ALA A 224 -9.97 -27.59 -12.20
CA ALA A 224 -10.67 -26.50 -11.55
C ALA A 224 -9.75 -25.32 -11.22
N VAL A 225 -8.56 -25.58 -10.66
CA VAL A 225 -7.56 -24.53 -10.43
C VAL A 225 -7.09 -23.92 -11.74
N LEU A 226 -6.85 -24.73 -12.77
CA LEU A 226 -6.48 -24.23 -14.10
C LEU A 226 -7.58 -23.32 -14.69
N ALA A 227 -8.85 -23.70 -14.57
CA ALA A 227 -9.97 -22.87 -15.01
C ALA A 227 -10.06 -21.54 -14.24
N HIS A 228 -9.78 -21.55 -12.94
CA HIS A 228 -9.69 -20.35 -12.10
C HIS A 228 -8.56 -19.41 -12.57
N GLU A 229 -7.34 -19.92 -12.77
CA GLU A 229 -6.23 -19.11 -13.26
C GLU A 229 -6.47 -18.54 -14.67
N ILE A 230 -7.15 -19.31 -15.53
CA ILE A 230 -7.59 -18.81 -16.84
C ILE A 230 -8.56 -17.63 -16.66
N GLY A 231 -9.43 -17.65 -15.64
CA GLY A 231 -10.32 -16.53 -15.32
C GLY A 231 -9.55 -15.23 -15.02
N HIS A 232 -8.44 -15.32 -14.28
CA HIS A 232 -7.54 -14.19 -14.05
C HIS A 232 -6.86 -13.70 -15.34
N VAL A 233 -6.42 -14.61 -16.20
CA VAL A 233 -5.85 -14.27 -17.52
C VAL A 233 -6.86 -13.52 -18.37
N VAL A 234 -8.08 -14.05 -18.48
CA VAL A 234 -9.17 -13.46 -19.29
C VAL A 234 -9.57 -12.08 -18.78
N SER A 235 -9.55 -11.88 -17.45
CA SER A 235 -9.86 -10.60 -16.81
C SER A 235 -8.68 -9.61 -16.80
N ARG A 236 -7.49 -10.07 -17.22
CA ARG A 236 -6.21 -9.34 -17.20
C ARG A 236 -5.81 -8.89 -15.79
N ASP A 237 -6.21 -9.64 -14.78
CA ASP A 237 -5.92 -9.33 -13.37
C ASP A 237 -4.41 -9.22 -13.09
N PRO A 238 -3.53 -10.11 -13.62
CA PRO A 238 -2.09 -9.98 -13.43
C PRO A 238 -1.53 -8.67 -13.97
N THR A 239 -2.03 -8.20 -15.12
CA THR A 239 -1.60 -6.95 -15.76
C THR A 239 -2.09 -5.74 -14.97
N ARG A 240 -3.36 -5.74 -14.54
CA ARG A 240 -3.91 -4.71 -13.64
C ARG A 240 -3.12 -4.65 -12.34
N HIS A 241 -2.79 -5.80 -11.76
CA HIS A 241 -1.98 -5.90 -10.55
C HIS A 241 -0.57 -5.35 -10.75
N ALA A 242 0.12 -5.74 -11.82
CA ALA A 242 1.46 -5.24 -12.13
C ALA A 242 1.48 -3.71 -12.31
N LEU A 243 0.50 -3.15 -13.03
CA LEU A 243 0.36 -1.69 -13.20
C LEU A 243 0.08 -0.98 -11.87
N ARG A 244 -0.81 -1.52 -11.03
CA ARG A 244 -1.11 -0.96 -9.71
C ARG A 244 0.12 -0.98 -8.80
N SER A 245 0.84 -2.09 -8.77
CA SER A 245 2.06 -2.25 -7.99
C SER A 245 3.14 -1.28 -8.44
N ALA A 246 3.41 -1.21 -9.76
CA ALA A 246 4.38 -0.27 -10.32
C ALA A 246 4.00 1.20 -10.05
N GLY A 247 2.73 1.56 -10.20
CA GLY A 247 2.23 2.90 -9.90
C GLY A 247 2.39 3.25 -8.42
N SER A 248 2.06 2.32 -7.53
CA SER A 248 2.18 2.48 -6.08
C SER A 248 3.65 2.64 -5.68
N ILE A 249 4.52 1.75 -6.16
CA ILE A 249 5.98 1.84 -5.94
C ILE A 249 6.51 3.17 -6.47
N GLY A 250 6.08 3.62 -7.65
CA GLY A 250 6.48 4.90 -8.22
C GLY A 250 6.10 6.10 -7.35
N VAL A 251 4.86 6.16 -6.88
CA VAL A 251 4.39 7.21 -5.95
C VAL A 251 5.17 7.19 -4.65
N LEU A 252 5.39 6.00 -4.07
CA LEU A 252 6.13 5.86 -2.82
C LEU A 252 7.61 6.22 -2.97
N GLY A 253 8.24 5.83 -4.08
CA GLY A 253 9.62 6.18 -4.41
C GLY A 253 9.81 7.70 -4.54
N LEU A 254 8.87 8.41 -5.16
CA LEU A 254 8.89 9.87 -5.26
C LEU A 254 8.77 10.58 -3.90
N LEU A 255 8.00 10.01 -2.98
CA LEU A 255 7.71 10.63 -1.68
C LEU A 255 8.80 10.40 -0.64
N PHE A 256 9.35 9.19 -0.60
CA PHE A 256 10.23 8.76 0.49
C PHE A 256 11.68 8.53 0.05
N GLY A 257 11.97 8.37 -1.25
CA GLY A 257 13.26 7.83 -1.69
C GLY A 257 13.53 6.45 -1.07
N ASP A 258 14.80 6.06 -0.93
CA ASP A 258 15.25 4.77 -0.35
C ASP A 258 15.07 4.67 1.20
N PHE A 259 14.12 5.38 1.81
CA PHE A 259 14.03 5.44 3.28
C PHE A 259 13.21 4.30 3.91
N ALA A 260 13.90 3.47 4.71
CA ALA A 260 13.39 2.27 5.38
C ALA A 260 12.28 2.48 6.44
N GLY A 261 11.99 3.71 6.87
CA GLY A 261 11.11 3.98 8.03
C GLY A 261 9.60 4.04 7.73
N GLY A 262 9.21 4.43 6.52
CA GLY A 262 7.79 4.47 6.10
C GLY A 262 7.27 3.13 5.60
N ALA A 263 8.17 2.22 5.22
CA ALA A 263 7.88 0.97 4.54
C ALA A 263 6.85 0.09 5.27
N ALA A 264 6.83 0.07 6.60
CA ALA A 264 5.89 -0.77 7.36
C ALA A 264 4.43 -0.29 7.25
N VAL A 265 4.19 1.02 7.36
CA VAL A 265 2.84 1.61 7.21
C VAL A 265 2.39 1.55 5.75
N LEU A 266 3.34 1.74 4.83
CA LEU A 266 3.10 1.62 3.39
C LEU A 266 2.76 0.20 2.97
N PHE A 267 3.50 -0.79 3.46
CA PHE A 267 3.25 -2.20 3.25
C PHE A 267 1.88 -2.61 3.81
N LEU A 268 1.52 -2.16 5.01
CA LEU A 268 0.20 -2.44 5.60
C LEU A 268 -0.95 -1.83 4.78
N THR A 269 -0.76 -0.61 4.25
CA THR A 269 -1.77 0.08 3.45
C THR A 269 -1.91 -0.55 2.06
N GLU A 270 -0.80 -0.89 1.41
CA GLU A 270 -0.77 -1.63 0.14
C GLU A 270 -1.44 -2.99 0.30
N ARG A 271 -1.15 -3.73 1.38
CA ARG A 271 -1.79 -5.00 1.69
C ARG A 271 -3.30 -4.89 1.83
N LEU A 272 -3.82 -3.85 2.49
CA LEU A 272 -5.26 -3.67 2.68
C LEU A 272 -5.99 -3.35 1.37
N ILE A 273 -5.40 -2.49 0.52
CA ILE A 273 -5.96 -2.13 -0.79
C ILE A 273 -5.90 -3.32 -1.74
N SER A 274 -4.75 -4.01 -1.77
CA SER A 274 -4.53 -5.24 -2.53
C SER A 274 -5.56 -6.32 -2.15
N ALA A 275 -5.90 -6.44 -0.86
CA ALA A 275 -6.88 -7.41 -0.37
C ALA A 275 -8.32 -7.17 -0.88
N GLN A 276 -8.79 -5.92 -0.98
CA GLN A 276 -10.14 -5.63 -1.51
C GLN A 276 -10.24 -5.93 -3.01
N TYR A 277 -9.27 -5.48 -3.80
CA TYR A 277 -9.24 -5.75 -5.23
C TYR A 277 -9.04 -7.24 -5.53
N ALA A 278 -8.23 -7.94 -4.71
CA ALA A 278 -8.10 -9.38 -4.79
C ALA A 278 -9.47 -10.05 -4.67
N GLN A 279 -10.31 -9.64 -3.71
CA GLN A 279 -11.60 -10.29 -3.49
C GLN A 279 -12.57 -10.21 -4.70
N GLU A 280 -12.65 -9.06 -5.37
CA GLU A 280 -13.48 -8.92 -6.58
C GLU A 280 -12.92 -9.74 -7.75
N ALA A 281 -11.59 -9.75 -7.90
CA ALA A 281 -10.90 -10.58 -8.89
C ALA A 281 -11.13 -12.08 -8.63
N GLU A 282 -11.02 -12.53 -7.37
CA GLU A 282 -11.33 -13.91 -6.95
C GLU A 282 -12.75 -14.31 -7.32
N ALA A 283 -13.73 -13.49 -6.95
CA ALA A 283 -15.12 -13.79 -7.25
C ALA A 283 -15.37 -13.82 -8.76
N GLY A 284 -14.67 -13.00 -9.54
CA GLY A 284 -14.68 -13.03 -11.00
C GLY A 284 -14.10 -14.32 -11.58
N ALA A 285 -12.91 -14.70 -11.11
CA ALA A 285 -12.22 -15.92 -11.52
C ALA A 285 -12.97 -17.19 -11.12
N ASP A 286 -13.58 -17.23 -9.93
CA ASP A 286 -14.42 -18.34 -9.47
C ASP A 286 -15.67 -18.50 -10.35
N ARG A 287 -16.40 -17.41 -10.63
CA ARG A 287 -17.56 -17.44 -11.53
C ARG A 287 -17.16 -17.93 -12.92
N PHE A 288 -16.05 -17.41 -13.45
CA PHE A 288 -15.51 -17.86 -14.73
C PHE A 288 -15.18 -19.37 -14.70
N ALA A 289 -14.51 -19.84 -13.64
CA ALA A 289 -14.14 -21.24 -13.50
C ALA A 289 -15.37 -22.13 -13.43
N HIS A 290 -16.39 -21.76 -12.65
CA HIS A 290 -17.63 -22.52 -12.56
C HIS A 290 -18.31 -22.67 -13.93
N ASP A 291 -18.45 -21.56 -14.66
CA ASP A 291 -19.05 -21.55 -16.00
C ASP A 291 -18.21 -22.35 -17.01
N GLN A 292 -16.88 -22.25 -16.93
CA GLN A 292 -15.97 -22.95 -17.84
C GLN A 292 -15.96 -24.47 -17.57
N LEU A 293 -15.93 -24.88 -16.29
CA LEU A 293 -16.00 -26.28 -15.88
C LEU A 293 -17.33 -26.89 -16.30
N HIS A 294 -18.45 -26.20 -16.04
CA HIS A 294 -19.77 -26.66 -16.46
C HIS A 294 -19.84 -26.86 -17.98
N ARG A 295 -19.35 -25.91 -18.78
CA ARG A 295 -19.27 -26.04 -20.25
C ARG A 295 -18.37 -27.19 -20.71
N ALA A 296 -17.30 -27.47 -19.98
CA ALA A 296 -16.40 -28.60 -20.24
C ALA A 296 -16.95 -29.96 -19.75
N GLY A 297 -18.14 -29.99 -19.15
CA GLY A 297 -18.73 -31.17 -18.53
C GLY A 297 -17.92 -31.68 -17.34
N ILE A 298 -17.26 -30.79 -16.59
CA ILE A 298 -16.51 -31.06 -15.37
C ILE A 298 -17.27 -30.41 -14.20
N SER A 299 -17.40 -31.11 -13.08
CA SER A 299 -18.16 -30.58 -11.94
C SER A 299 -17.49 -29.35 -11.33
N PRO A 300 -18.20 -28.19 -11.20
CA PRO A 300 -17.68 -27.02 -10.52
C PRO A 300 -17.29 -27.25 -9.05
N ALA A 301 -17.88 -28.27 -8.39
CA ALA A 301 -17.55 -28.63 -7.02
C ALA A 301 -16.07 -29.01 -6.82
N ALA A 302 -15.38 -29.44 -7.88
CA ALA A 302 -13.96 -29.78 -7.82
C ALA A 302 -13.08 -28.59 -7.36
N LEU A 303 -13.49 -27.35 -7.66
CA LEU A 303 -12.81 -26.16 -7.14
C LEU A 303 -12.95 -26.07 -5.61
N GLY A 304 -14.17 -26.31 -5.11
CA GLY A 304 -14.46 -26.37 -3.68
C GLY A 304 -13.72 -27.51 -2.98
N ASP A 305 -13.58 -28.67 -3.62
CA ASP A 305 -12.83 -29.80 -3.06
C ASP A 305 -11.33 -29.48 -2.93
N MET A 306 -10.76 -28.76 -3.88
CA MET A 306 -9.38 -28.28 -3.79
C MET A 306 -9.21 -27.27 -2.64
N PHE A 307 -10.11 -26.30 -2.52
CA PHE A 307 -10.09 -25.33 -1.42
C PHE A 307 -10.30 -25.98 -0.04
N GLU A 308 -11.14 -27.01 0.04
CA GLU A 308 -11.31 -27.84 1.24
C GLU A 308 -10.00 -28.58 1.58
N GLY A 309 -9.29 -29.10 0.58
CA GLY A 309 -7.94 -29.66 0.73
C GLY A 309 -6.93 -28.64 1.29
N PHE A 310 -6.91 -27.42 0.76
CA PHE A 310 -6.07 -26.34 1.26
C PHE A 310 -6.41 -25.94 2.69
N ARG A 311 -7.70 -25.77 2.99
CA ARG A 311 -8.16 -25.46 4.35
C ARG A 311 -7.72 -26.52 5.35
N ARG A 312 -7.81 -27.81 4.99
CA ARG A 312 -7.32 -28.92 5.83
C ARG A 312 -5.81 -28.88 6.04
N ARG A 313 -5.03 -28.52 5.01
CA ARG A 313 -3.56 -28.54 5.05
C ARG A 313 -2.94 -27.32 5.75
N PHE A 314 -3.50 -26.14 5.53
CA PHE A 314 -2.91 -24.86 5.94
C PHE A 314 -3.72 -24.12 7.02
N GLY A 315 -4.94 -24.59 7.35
CA GLY A 315 -5.84 -23.94 8.31
C GLY A 315 -6.57 -22.72 7.73
N ASP A 316 -7.41 -22.08 8.55
CA ASP A 316 -8.16 -20.86 8.20
C ASP A 316 -7.38 -19.56 8.49
N HIS A 317 -6.05 -19.60 8.62
CA HIS A 317 -5.29 -18.48 9.21
C HIS A 317 -4.67 -17.49 8.20
N ASP A 318 -4.88 -16.20 8.48
CA ASP A 318 -4.33 -14.98 7.84
C ASP A 318 -2.79 -14.82 7.98
N GLY A 319 -2.03 -15.92 7.94
CA GLY A 319 -0.57 -15.95 8.08
C GLY A 319 0.13 -15.92 6.72
N VAL A 320 1.01 -14.94 6.51
CA VAL A 320 1.73 -14.66 5.26
C VAL A 320 2.68 -15.80 4.86
N THR A 321 2.20 -16.90 4.27
CA THR A 321 3.01 -17.79 3.39
C THR A 321 2.09 -18.64 2.51
N ALA A 322 2.51 -18.89 1.25
CA ALA A 322 1.83 -19.58 0.16
C ALA A 322 0.63 -18.82 -0.46
N HIS A 323 0.75 -18.52 -1.75
CA HIS A 323 -0.13 -17.63 -2.52
C HIS A 323 -1.63 -17.95 -2.35
N PHE A 324 -2.05 -19.21 -2.19
CA PHE A 324 -3.45 -19.58 -1.90
C PHE A 324 -4.03 -19.03 -0.60
N LEU A 325 -3.19 -18.76 0.40
CA LEU A 325 -3.58 -18.09 1.65
C LEU A 325 -3.78 -16.56 1.46
N SER A 326 -3.48 -16.04 0.26
CA SER A 326 -3.78 -14.66 -0.17
C SER A 326 -5.12 -14.52 -0.90
N HIS A 327 -5.86 -15.61 -1.13
CA HIS A 327 -7.20 -15.59 -1.73
C HIS A 327 -8.25 -15.83 -0.63
N PRO A 328 -8.64 -14.79 0.12
CA PRO A 328 -9.40 -14.93 1.36
C PRO A 328 -10.78 -15.55 1.14
N ARG A 329 -11.39 -16.05 2.22
CA ARG A 329 -12.78 -16.56 2.29
C ARG A 329 -13.04 -17.92 1.64
N LEU A 330 -12.13 -18.88 1.87
CA LEU A 330 -12.28 -20.26 1.40
C LEU A 330 -13.65 -20.86 1.72
N ALA A 331 -14.23 -20.59 2.90
CA ALA A 331 -15.56 -21.11 3.27
C ALA A 331 -16.68 -20.64 2.33
N GLU A 332 -16.71 -19.36 1.96
CA GLU A 332 -17.70 -18.79 1.03
C GLU A 332 -17.51 -19.35 -0.38
N ARG A 333 -16.24 -19.46 -0.82
CA ARG A 333 -15.89 -19.98 -2.14
C ARG A 333 -16.20 -21.47 -2.29
N ILE A 334 -15.95 -22.27 -1.25
CA ILE A 334 -16.34 -23.69 -1.19
C ILE A 334 -17.86 -23.84 -1.33
N ALA A 335 -18.63 -23.00 -0.62
CA ALA A 335 -20.09 -23.03 -0.72
C ALA A 335 -20.55 -22.65 -2.13
N ALA A 336 -20.00 -21.59 -2.72
CA ALA A 336 -20.32 -21.14 -4.07
C ALA A 336 -19.99 -22.20 -5.15
N ALA A 337 -18.86 -22.89 -5.04
CA ALA A 337 -18.48 -23.95 -5.96
C ALA A 337 -19.44 -25.15 -5.90
N ARG A 338 -19.94 -25.49 -4.71
CA ARG A 338 -20.96 -26.54 -4.53
C ARG A 338 -22.33 -26.12 -5.05
N GLU A 339 -22.70 -24.84 -4.87
CA GLU A 339 -23.95 -24.29 -5.38
C GLU A 339 -23.97 -24.17 -6.91
N ALA A 340 -22.80 -23.98 -7.53
CA ALA A 340 -22.66 -23.91 -8.98
C ALA A 340 -22.85 -25.26 -9.70
N VAL A 341 -22.99 -26.38 -8.98
CA VAL A 341 -23.24 -27.70 -9.56
C VAL A 341 -24.68 -27.78 -10.08
N ASP A 342 -24.83 -28.05 -11.37
CA ASP A 342 -26.12 -28.38 -11.96
C ASP A 342 -26.44 -29.86 -11.70
N ALA A 343 -27.50 -30.11 -10.92
CA ALA A 343 -27.91 -31.46 -10.53
C ALA A 343 -28.37 -32.33 -11.73
N GLU A 344 -28.75 -31.71 -12.84
CA GLU A 344 -29.22 -32.42 -14.04
C GLU A 344 -28.08 -32.69 -15.05
N ALA A 345 -26.88 -32.15 -14.82
CA ALA A 345 -25.73 -32.30 -15.72
C ALA A 345 -24.98 -33.63 -15.53
N ASP A 346 -24.61 -34.30 -16.63
CA ASP A 346 -23.73 -35.48 -16.63
C ASP A 346 -22.26 -35.06 -16.61
N TYR A 347 -21.74 -34.79 -15.40
CA TYR A 347 -20.33 -34.46 -15.22
C TYR A 347 -19.41 -35.68 -15.37
N ARG A 348 -18.28 -35.50 -16.05
CA ARG A 348 -17.28 -36.56 -16.31
C ARG A 348 -15.89 -36.11 -15.86
N PRO A 349 -15.03 -37.06 -15.42
CA PRO A 349 -13.65 -36.74 -15.05
C PRO A 349 -12.95 -35.94 -16.14
N SER A 350 -12.15 -34.95 -15.75
CA SER A 350 -11.52 -33.97 -16.63
C SER A 350 -10.55 -34.62 -17.63
N MET A 351 -9.93 -35.74 -17.24
CA MET A 351 -9.05 -36.55 -18.08
C MET A 351 -9.15 -38.04 -17.75
N SER A 352 -8.54 -38.89 -18.60
CA SER A 352 -8.49 -40.33 -18.38
C SER A 352 -7.54 -40.70 -17.22
N ALA A 353 -7.64 -41.93 -16.69
CA ALA A 353 -6.70 -42.39 -15.66
C ALA A 353 -5.24 -42.47 -16.16
N ALA A 354 -5.04 -42.74 -17.46
CA ALA A 354 -3.72 -42.74 -18.09
C ALA A 354 -3.18 -41.31 -18.18
N ASP A 355 -4.00 -40.36 -18.60
CA ASP A 355 -3.66 -38.94 -18.67
C ASP A 355 -3.33 -38.37 -17.29
N TRP A 356 -4.10 -38.76 -16.27
CA TRP A 356 -3.84 -38.35 -14.88
C TRP A 356 -2.51 -38.89 -14.36
N THR A 357 -2.20 -40.15 -14.69
CA THR A 357 -0.91 -40.75 -14.32
C THR A 357 0.24 -40.05 -15.04
N ALA A 358 0.09 -39.76 -16.33
CA ALA A 358 1.08 -39.03 -17.11
C ALA A 358 1.29 -37.60 -16.60
N LEU A 359 0.23 -36.90 -16.21
CA LEU A 359 0.31 -35.55 -15.66
C LEU A 359 1.04 -35.53 -14.32
N ARG A 360 0.85 -36.53 -13.44
CA ARG A 360 1.61 -36.63 -12.19
C ARG A 360 3.10 -36.91 -12.42
N ALA A 361 3.43 -37.61 -13.50
CA ALA A 361 4.80 -37.87 -13.92
C ALA A 361 5.38 -36.79 -14.85
N ILE A 362 4.76 -35.60 -14.93
CA ILE A 362 5.20 -34.56 -15.90
C ILE A 362 6.62 -34.06 -15.66
N CYS A 363 7.11 -34.19 -14.42
CA CYS A 363 8.44 -33.75 -13.98
C CYS A 363 9.45 -34.91 -13.85
N ASP A 364 9.06 -36.14 -14.20
CA ASP A 364 9.89 -37.34 -14.05
C ASP A 364 10.89 -37.55 -15.21
#